data_AF-K6WD63-F1
#
_entry.id   AF-K6WD63-F1
#
_cell.length_a   1.000
_cell.length_b   1.000
_cell.length_c   1.000
_cell.angle_alpha   90.00
_cell.angle_beta   90.00
_cell.angle_gamma   90.00
#
_symmetry.space_group_name_H-M   'P 1'
#
loop_
_entity.id
_entity.type
_entity.pdbx_description
1 polymer ?
#
loop_
_entity_poly.entity_id
_entity_poly.type
_entity_poly.pdbx_seq_one_letter_code
_entity_poly.pdbx_strand_id
1 'polypeptide(L)'
;MGLTDLRSRCACGFRSVRLRFIMVVSMMSGIHELGVTAAMRTRFEFDLHTTATPEQVVEVLTDFSSNRPKRWPALSAKLYRVHRVGDTDADVQEGQDFPKFYAIWHYDWSTPGTVTMTVTDSDYAASGGIHSIVATAGHDGGSDVHGIWDITAKNTSANIGVAVMRVAGARFFRVYYRRVLDGVATGTR
;
A
#
# COMPACT_ATOMS: atom_id res chain seq x y z
N MET A 1 23.01 -29.58 23.72
CA MET A 1 23.74 -28.30 23.65
C MET A 1 24.11 -28.06 22.19
N GLY A 2 23.64 -27.05 21.46
CA GLY A 2 22.65 -26.01 21.72
C GLY A 2 22.06 -25.59 20.37
N LEU A 3 20.73 -25.49 20.31
CA LEU A 3 19.98 -24.96 19.17
C LEU A 3 19.62 -23.52 19.53
N THR A 4 20.49 -22.56 19.23
CA THR A 4 20.22 -21.15 19.56
C THR A 4 20.93 -20.19 18.61
N ASP A 5 20.78 -20.35 17.30
CA ASP A 5 21.18 -19.26 16.39
C ASP A 5 20.48 -19.24 15.03
N LEU A 6 19.14 -19.18 15.00
CA LEU A 6 18.41 -18.89 13.74
C LEU A 6 17.28 -17.85 13.87
N ARG A 7 17.13 -17.19 15.03
CA ARG A 7 16.07 -16.19 15.26
C ARG A 7 16.53 -14.74 15.13
N SER A 8 17.83 -14.45 15.05
CA SER A 8 18.32 -13.06 15.07
C SER A 8 18.31 -12.35 13.71
N ARG A 9 18.18 -13.06 12.58
CA ARG A 9 18.25 -12.44 11.24
C ARG A 9 16.91 -11.87 10.72
N CYS A 10 15.75 -12.30 11.27
CA CYS A 10 14.43 -11.82 10.80
C CYS A 10 14.07 -10.39 11.26
N ALA A 11 14.58 -9.93 12.41
CA ALA A 11 14.16 -8.65 13.00
C ALA A 11 14.76 -7.41 12.31
N CYS A 12 15.97 -7.53 11.73
CA CYS A 12 16.70 -6.38 11.20
C CYS A 12 16.10 -5.86 9.88
N GLY A 13 15.55 -6.75 9.05
CA GLY A 13 14.88 -6.38 7.79
C GLY A 13 13.50 -5.75 7.98
N PHE A 14 12.84 -6.00 9.12
CA PHE A 14 11.49 -5.51 9.44
C PHE A 14 11.50 -4.04 9.88
N ARG A 15 12.55 -3.63 10.62
CA ARG A 15 12.77 -2.21 10.99
C ARG A 15 13.04 -1.31 9.77
N SER A 16 13.75 -1.80 8.76
CA SER A 16 14.21 -0.96 7.63
C SER A 16 13.09 -0.53 6.67
N VAL A 17 12.06 -1.35 6.43
CA VAL A 17 10.95 -0.99 5.53
C VAL A 17 9.96 -0.06 6.23
N ARG A 18 9.68 -0.32 7.51
CA ARG A 18 8.87 0.57 8.35
C ARG A 18 9.51 1.96 8.45
N LEU A 19 10.84 2.04 8.65
CA LEU A 19 11.58 3.31 8.66
C LEU A 19 11.58 4.02 7.30
N ARG A 20 11.72 3.29 6.18
CA ARG A 20 11.73 3.90 4.84
C ARG A 20 10.36 4.39 4.39
N PHE A 21 9.28 3.77 4.86
CA PHE A 21 7.91 4.28 4.67
C PHE A 21 7.63 5.50 5.55
N ILE A 22 8.07 5.47 6.82
CA ILE A 22 8.02 6.61 7.75
C ILE A 22 8.74 7.84 7.15
N MET A 23 9.91 7.67 6.53
CA MET A 23 10.73 8.80 6.06
C MET A 23 10.10 9.61 4.91
N VAL A 24 9.29 8.98 4.05
CA VAL A 24 8.59 9.65 2.93
C VAL A 24 7.48 10.57 3.45
N VAL A 25 6.95 10.30 4.64
CA VAL A 25 5.78 10.99 5.20
C VAL A 25 6.13 11.81 6.47
N SER A 26 7.34 11.66 7.02
CA SER A 26 7.78 12.29 8.27
C SER A 26 7.97 13.82 8.21
N MET A 27 7.70 14.49 7.08
CA MET A 27 7.74 15.96 6.97
C MET A 27 6.38 16.66 7.24
N MET A 28 5.37 15.92 7.71
CA MET A 28 3.98 16.42 7.80
C MET A 28 3.58 17.09 9.13
N SER A 29 4.52 17.44 10.02
CA SER A 29 4.18 18.07 11.30
C SER A 29 4.70 19.50 11.42
N GLY A 30 3.78 20.45 11.29
CA GLY A 30 3.91 21.79 11.90
C GLY A 30 3.88 22.96 10.92
N ILE A 31 2.72 23.28 10.34
CA ILE A 31 2.37 24.65 9.91
C ILE A 31 0.87 24.87 10.16
N HIS A 32 0.54 25.84 11.02
CA HIS A 32 -0.81 26.34 11.24
C HIS A 32 -1.23 27.30 10.11
N GLU A 33 -2.55 27.33 9.90
CA GLU A 33 -3.35 28.07 8.91
C GLU A 33 -2.73 29.29 8.23
N LEU A 34 -2.59 29.20 6.89
CA LEU A 34 -2.69 30.34 5.98
C LEU A 34 -3.26 29.88 4.63
N GLY A 35 -4.46 30.36 4.31
CA GLY A 35 -5.00 30.47 2.94
C GLY A 35 -5.41 29.15 2.27
N VAL A 36 -6.56 29.17 1.59
CA VAL A 36 -7.04 28.08 0.73
C VAL A 36 -5.94 27.67 -0.25
N THR A 37 -5.22 26.58 0.08
CA THR A 37 -4.23 25.99 -0.82
C THR A 37 -4.98 25.11 -1.79
N ALA A 38 -4.78 25.29 -3.10
CA ALA A 38 -5.43 24.46 -4.10
C ALA A 38 -5.18 22.97 -3.81
N ALA A 39 -6.23 22.15 -3.89
CA ALA A 39 -6.13 20.70 -3.71
C ALA A 39 -5.16 20.15 -4.77
N MET A 40 -4.09 19.49 -4.34
CA MET A 40 -3.12 18.93 -5.26
C MET A 40 -3.48 17.48 -5.59
N ARG A 41 -3.72 17.22 -6.88
CA ARG A 41 -3.78 15.87 -7.43
C ARG A 41 -2.39 15.41 -7.84
N THR A 42 -1.99 14.21 -7.44
CA THR A 42 -0.77 13.57 -7.92
C THR A 42 -1.13 12.21 -8.49
N ARG A 43 -0.66 11.98 -9.72
CA ARG A 43 -0.73 10.69 -10.40
C ARG A 43 0.67 10.25 -10.79
N PHE A 44 0.97 8.97 -10.61
CA PHE A 44 2.12 8.31 -11.21
C PHE A 44 1.84 6.82 -11.41
N GLU A 45 2.68 6.19 -12.22
CA GLU A 45 2.60 4.77 -12.54
C GLU A 45 3.91 4.09 -12.14
N PHE A 46 3.87 2.80 -11.92
CA PHE A 46 5.05 2.01 -11.60
C PHE A 46 4.91 0.58 -12.12
N ASP A 47 6.02 0.04 -12.59
CA ASP A 47 6.09 -1.34 -13.04
C ASP A 47 7.09 -2.13 -12.20
N LEU A 48 6.76 -3.39 -11.96
CA LEU A 48 7.65 -4.34 -11.31
C LEU A 48 7.44 -5.74 -11.85
N HIS A 49 8.49 -6.53 -11.77
CA HIS A 49 8.42 -7.97 -11.98
C HIS A 49 8.51 -8.68 -10.62
N THR A 50 7.73 -9.73 -10.42
CA THR A 50 7.62 -10.52 -9.19
C THR A 50 7.55 -12.01 -9.51
N THR A 51 8.06 -12.84 -8.60
CA THR A 51 7.99 -14.30 -8.71
C THR A 51 6.61 -14.87 -8.35
N ALA A 52 5.72 -14.05 -7.81
CA ALA A 52 4.33 -14.43 -7.55
C ALA A 52 3.53 -14.56 -8.85
N THR A 53 2.66 -15.57 -8.94
CA THR A 53 1.73 -15.71 -10.07
C THR A 53 0.64 -14.62 -10.03
N PRO A 54 -0.07 -14.33 -11.14
CA PRO A 54 -1.13 -13.32 -11.14
C PRO A 54 -2.22 -13.61 -10.10
N GLU A 55 -2.54 -14.88 -9.90
CA GLU A 55 -3.51 -15.35 -8.90
C GLU A 55 -3.02 -15.06 -7.48
N GLN A 56 -1.74 -15.31 -7.18
CA GLN A 56 -1.15 -14.99 -5.87
C GLN A 56 -1.12 -13.48 -5.61
N VAL A 57 -0.90 -12.66 -6.66
CA VAL A 57 -0.97 -11.20 -6.53
C VAL A 57 -2.37 -10.75 -6.16
N VAL A 58 -3.40 -11.26 -6.84
CA VAL A 58 -4.80 -10.94 -6.51
C VAL A 58 -5.13 -11.43 -5.10
N GLU A 59 -4.78 -12.68 -4.75
CA GLU A 59 -5.06 -13.27 -3.44
C GLU A 59 -4.51 -12.43 -2.28
N VAL A 60 -3.24 -11.99 -2.35
CA VAL A 60 -2.65 -11.21 -1.26
C VAL A 60 -3.23 -9.78 -1.17
N LEU A 61 -3.65 -9.21 -2.29
CA LEU A 61 -4.30 -7.90 -2.33
C LEU A 61 -5.71 -7.95 -1.75
N THR A 62 -6.42 -9.06 -1.93
CA THR A 62 -7.82 -9.28 -1.50
C THR A 62 -7.94 -10.12 -0.23
N ASP A 63 -6.83 -10.53 0.39
CA ASP A 63 -6.83 -11.13 1.72
C ASP A 63 -7.20 -10.08 2.78
N PHE A 64 -8.49 -10.07 3.17
CA PHE A 64 -9.03 -9.23 4.23
C PHE A 64 -9.11 -9.95 5.59
N SER A 65 -8.29 -10.98 5.80
CA SER A 65 -8.19 -11.64 7.10
C SER A 65 -7.47 -10.77 8.14
N SER A 66 -7.52 -11.21 9.41
CA SER A 66 -6.74 -10.60 10.49
C SER A 66 -5.21 -10.64 10.27
N ASN A 67 -4.72 -11.40 9.28
CA ASN A 67 -3.31 -11.45 8.93
C ASN A 67 -2.86 -10.27 8.04
N ARG A 68 -3.80 -9.50 7.48
CA ARG A 68 -3.48 -8.43 6.53
C ARG A 68 -2.44 -7.40 7.05
N PRO A 69 -2.51 -6.89 8.29
CA PRO A 69 -1.48 -5.98 8.80
C PRO A 69 -0.10 -6.62 8.99
N LYS A 70 -0.01 -7.95 9.04
CA LYS A 70 1.28 -8.68 9.09
C LYS A 70 1.86 -8.84 7.69
N ARG A 71 1.02 -9.10 6.69
CA ARG A 71 1.41 -9.21 5.26
C ARG A 71 1.83 -7.87 4.66
N TRP A 72 1.19 -6.79 5.09
CA TRP A 72 1.39 -5.42 4.64
C TRP A 72 1.96 -4.55 5.77
N PRO A 73 3.30 -4.48 5.97
CA PRO A 73 3.91 -3.83 7.14
C PRO A 73 3.71 -2.31 7.24
N ALA A 74 3.23 -1.69 6.15
CA ALA A 74 2.83 -0.29 6.14
C ALA A 74 1.52 -0.05 6.92
N LEU A 75 0.68 -1.08 7.08
CA LEU A 75 -0.63 -0.97 7.71
C LEU A 75 -0.54 -0.96 9.23
N SER A 76 -1.32 -0.09 9.84
CA SER A 76 -1.60 -0.10 11.28
C SER A 76 -2.67 -1.14 11.58
N ALA A 77 -2.32 -2.15 12.38
CA ALA A 77 -3.29 -3.09 12.93
C ALA A 77 -4.37 -2.41 13.77
N LYS A 78 -4.09 -1.24 14.35
CA LYS A 78 -5.05 -0.48 15.17
C LYS A 78 -6.11 0.21 14.31
N LEU A 79 -5.75 0.63 13.10
CA LEU A 79 -6.64 1.32 12.17
C LEU A 79 -7.29 0.39 11.15
N TYR A 80 -6.80 -0.85 11.01
CA TYR A 80 -7.37 -1.84 10.11
C TYR A 80 -8.78 -2.26 10.53
N ARG A 81 -9.77 -2.04 9.66
CA ARG A 81 -11.16 -2.51 9.85
C ARG A 81 -11.70 -3.00 8.51
N VAL A 82 -12.39 -4.13 8.52
CA VAL A 82 -13.15 -4.62 7.39
C VAL A 82 -14.61 -4.27 7.65
N HIS A 83 -15.22 -3.49 6.75
CA HIS A 83 -16.63 -3.09 6.87
C HIS A 83 -17.54 -4.08 6.16
N ARG A 84 -17.12 -4.54 4.98
CA ARG A 84 -17.86 -5.50 4.15
C ARG A 84 -16.91 -6.24 3.22
N VAL A 85 -17.23 -7.49 2.92
CA VAL A 85 -16.60 -8.29 1.86
C VAL A 85 -17.71 -8.93 1.04
N GLY A 86 -17.66 -8.74 -0.27
CA GLY A 86 -18.49 -9.40 -1.28
C GLY A 86 -17.69 -10.40 -2.12
N ASP A 87 -18.28 -10.86 -3.21
CA ASP A 87 -17.67 -11.88 -4.08
C ASP A 87 -16.46 -11.33 -4.86
N THR A 88 -16.59 -10.11 -5.38
CA THR A 88 -15.54 -9.44 -6.17
C THR A 88 -15.23 -8.02 -5.71
N ASP A 89 -15.68 -7.64 -4.52
CA ASP A 89 -15.53 -6.29 -3.99
C ASP A 89 -15.53 -6.25 -2.45
N ALA A 90 -14.98 -5.19 -1.85
CA ALA A 90 -14.94 -5.03 -0.38
C ALA A 90 -14.82 -3.57 0.05
N ASP A 91 -15.27 -3.26 1.26
CA ASP A 91 -15.09 -1.94 1.88
C ASP A 91 -14.21 -2.07 3.13
N VAL A 92 -13.05 -1.41 3.13
CA VAL A 92 -11.98 -1.65 4.11
C VAL A 92 -11.33 -0.34 4.53
N GLN A 93 -11.23 -0.12 5.84
CA GLN A 93 -10.42 0.94 6.41
C GLN A 93 -8.99 0.47 6.63
N GLU A 94 -8.05 1.23 6.09
CA GLU A 94 -6.63 1.03 6.22
C GLU A 94 -5.95 2.34 6.60
N GLY A 95 -4.81 2.25 7.28
CA GLY A 95 -4.10 3.43 7.74
C GLY A 95 -2.74 3.09 8.28
N GLN A 96 -2.06 4.08 8.83
CA GLN A 96 -0.73 3.93 9.42
C GLN A 96 -0.62 4.66 10.75
N ASP A 97 0.36 4.27 11.59
CA ASP A 97 0.52 4.84 12.93
C ASP A 97 1.33 6.15 12.95
N PHE A 98 2.22 6.39 11.98
CA PHE A 98 3.11 7.56 12.01
C PHE A 98 3.54 8.06 10.60
N PRO A 99 3.11 9.27 10.19
CA PRO A 99 2.04 10.06 10.83
C PRO A 99 0.71 9.31 10.78
N LYS A 100 -0.12 9.49 11.80
CA LYS A 100 -1.41 8.80 11.90
C LYS A 100 -2.36 9.33 10.83
N PHE A 101 -2.76 8.46 9.91
CA PHE A 101 -3.82 8.75 8.94
C PHE A 101 -4.57 7.50 8.52
N TYR A 102 -5.74 7.65 7.92
CA TYR A 102 -6.54 6.54 7.39
C TYR A 102 -7.23 6.87 6.06
N ALA A 103 -7.61 5.81 5.35
CA ALA A 103 -8.55 5.86 4.25
C ALA A 103 -9.46 4.63 4.31
N ILE A 104 -10.73 4.83 4.01
CA ILE A 104 -11.69 3.78 3.68
C ILE A 104 -11.65 3.62 2.17
N TRP A 105 -11.40 2.39 1.75
CA TRP A 105 -11.25 1.99 0.36
C TRP A 105 -12.41 1.08 -0.04
N HIS A 106 -12.97 1.35 -1.21
CA HIS A 106 -13.73 0.37 -1.97
C HIS A 106 -12.77 -0.40 -2.89
N TYR A 107 -12.60 -1.69 -2.61
CA TYR A 107 -11.85 -2.62 -3.43
C TYR A 107 -12.77 -3.25 -4.47
N ASP A 108 -12.30 -3.36 -5.72
CA ASP A 108 -12.94 -4.09 -6.82
C ASP A 108 -11.88 -4.99 -7.48
N TRP A 109 -12.18 -6.28 -7.57
CA TRP A 109 -11.40 -7.28 -8.31
C TRP A 109 -12.28 -8.11 -9.26
N SER A 110 -13.37 -7.51 -9.76
CA SER A 110 -14.29 -8.14 -10.71
C SER A 110 -13.62 -8.50 -12.04
N THR A 111 -12.54 -7.80 -12.38
CA THR A 111 -11.72 -8.09 -13.57
C THR A 111 -10.54 -8.99 -13.18
N PRO A 112 -10.38 -10.18 -13.81
CA PRO A 112 -9.27 -11.07 -13.53
C PRO A 112 -7.91 -10.38 -13.62
N GLY A 113 -7.04 -10.64 -12.65
CA GLY A 113 -5.70 -10.05 -12.58
C GLY A 113 -5.67 -8.56 -12.19
N THR A 114 -6.81 -7.93 -11.93
CA THR A 114 -6.88 -6.50 -11.59
C THR A 114 -7.49 -6.31 -10.21
N VAL A 115 -6.87 -5.46 -9.39
CA VAL A 115 -7.44 -4.97 -8.14
C VAL A 115 -7.40 -3.45 -8.15
N THR A 116 -8.57 -2.82 -8.06
CA THR A 116 -8.72 -1.37 -7.99
C THR A 116 -9.21 -0.97 -6.61
N MET A 117 -8.56 0.02 -6.02
CA MET A 117 -8.87 0.56 -4.71
C MET A 117 -9.27 2.01 -4.87
N THR A 118 -10.50 2.35 -4.52
CA THR A 118 -11.05 3.71 -4.63
C THR A 118 -11.29 4.29 -3.25
N VAL A 119 -10.76 5.49 -2.97
CA VAL A 119 -11.01 6.19 -1.71
C VAL A 119 -12.48 6.57 -1.63
N THR A 120 -13.19 6.07 -0.62
CA THR A 120 -14.57 6.49 -0.31
C THR A 120 -14.58 7.56 0.78
N ASP A 121 -13.74 7.40 1.80
CA ASP A 121 -13.50 8.41 2.84
C ASP A 121 -12.04 8.36 3.33
N SER A 122 -11.52 9.46 3.89
CA SER A 122 -10.13 9.57 4.39
C SER A 122 -9.91 10.90 5.11
N ASP A 123 -8.95 10.97 6.01
CA ASP A 123 -8.47 12.23 6.62
C ASP A 123 -7.43 12.99 5.75
N TYR A 124 -6.87 12.37 4.70
CA TYR A 124 -5.85 12.98 3.85
C TYR A 124 -6.19 13.03 2.35
N ALA A 125 -6.96 12.08 1.84
CA ALA A 125 -7.29 11.95 0.42
C ALA A 125 -8.75 12.31 0.12
N ALA A 126 -9.01 13.01 -0.98
CA ALA A 126 -10.35 13.26 -1.48
C ALA A 126 -10.97 11.94 -2.00
N SER A 127 -12.28 11.82 -1.86
CA SER A 127 -13.02 10.67 -2.39
C SER A 127 -12.85 10.58 -3.92
N GLY A 128 -12.84 9.35 -4.45
CA GLY A 128 -12.59 9.07 -5.86
C GLY A 128 -11.10 8.98 -6.24
N GLY A 129 -10.17 9.17 -5.30
CA GLY A 129 -8.77 8.82 -5.52
C GLY A 129 -8.60 7.32 -5.75
N ILE A 130 -7.68 6.92 -6.63
CA ILE A 130 -7.52 5.53 -7.11
C ILE A 130 -6.11 5.03 -6.83
N HIS A 131 -6.03 3.77 -6.43
CA HIS A 131 -4.81 2.98 -6.51
C HIS A 131 -5.15 1.63 -7.13
N SER A 132 -4.57 1.31 -8.29
CA SER A 132 -4.87 0.06 -9.00
C SER A 132 -3.60 -0.76 -9.23
N ILE A 133 -3.77 -2.07 -9.24
CA ILE A 133 -2.74 -3.06 -9.51
C ILE A 133 -3.28 -4.01 -10.57
N VAL A 134 -2.53 -4.19 -11.66
CA VAL A 134 -2.80 -5.14 -12.72
C VAL A 134 -1.62 -6.11 -12.78
N ALA A 135 -1.90 -7.40 -12.67
CA ALA A 135 -0.92 -8.47 -12.78
C ALA A 135 -1.17 -9.29 -14.04
N THR A 136 -0.15 -9.41 -14.88
CA THR A 136 -0.15 -10.24 -16.08
C THR A 136 0.92 -11.31 -15.97
N ALA A 137 0.67 -12.48 -16.57
CA ALA A 137 1.63 -13.59 -16.55
C ALA A 137 2.99 -13.16 -17.12
N GLY A 138 4.05 -13.36 -16.34
CA GLY A 138 5.43 -13.15 -16.75
C GLY A 138 5.99 -14.37 -17.50
N HIS A 139 7.15 -14.20 -18.11
CA HIS A 139 7.80 -15.24 -18.91
C HIS A 139 8.38 -16.41 -18.09
N ASP A 140 8.50 -16.26 -16.78
CA ASP A 140 9.18 -17.19 -15.85
C ASP A 140 8.21 -17.87 -14.86
N GLY A 141 6.91 -17.76 -15.11
CA GLY A 141 5.86 -18.24 -14.20
C GLY A 141 5.50 -17.27 -13.08
N GLY A 142 6.20 -16.14 -12.97
CA GLY A 142 5.83 -15.00 -12.12
C GLY A 142 4.83 -14.06 -12.80
N SER A 143 4.88 -12.78 -12.41
CA SER A 143 4.02 -11.72 -12.97
C SER A 143 4.79 -10.45 -13.29
N ASP A 144 4.41 -9.82 -14.39
CA ASP A 144 4.62 -8.40 -14.62
C ASP A 144 3.45 -7.63 -14.04
N VAL A 145 3.74 -6.70 -13.13
CA VAL A 145 2.74 -5.94 -12.38
C VAL A 145 2.86 -4.46 -12.73
N HIS A 146 1.75 -3.90 -13.20
CA HIS A 146 1.57 -2.48 -13.44
C HIS A 146 0.68 -1.87 -12.35
N GLY A 147 1.12 -0.76 -11.76
CA GLY A 147 0.38 -0.06 -10.74
C GLY A 147 0.19 1.41 -11.05
N ILE A 148 -0.99 1.93 -10.71
CA ILE A 148 -1.34 3.34 -10.83
C ILE A 148 -1.68 3.85 -9.45
N TRP A 149 -1.14 5.01 -9.08
CA TRP A 149 -1.54 5.75 -7.88
C TRP A 149 -1.98 7.15 -8.31
N ASP A 150 -3.20 7.54 -7.95
CA ASP A 150 -3.83 8.79 -8.37
C ASP A 150 -4.70 9.36 -7.24
N ILE A 151 -4.12 10.25 -6.44
CA ILE A 151 -4.75 10.78 -5.24
C ILE A 151 -4.77 12.30 -5.26
N THR A 152 -5.92 12.87 -4.88
CA THR A 152 -6.08 14.30 -4.61
C THR A 152 -6.05 14.54 -3.11
N ALA A 153 -5.20 15.45 -2.64
CA ALA A 153 -5.11 15.79 -1.22
C ALA A 153 -6.30 16.64 -0.73
N LYS A 154 -6.77 16.39 0.49
CA LYS A 154 -7.86 17.14 1.17
C LYS A 154 -7.40 18.43 1.85
N ASN A 155 -6.13 18.52 2.29
CA ASN A 155 -5.63 19.62 3.13
C ASN A 155 -4.15 19.92 2.86
N THR A 156 -3.66 21.05 3.39
CA THR A 156 -2.29 21.54 3.14
C THR A 156 -1.21 20.56 3.60
N SER A 157 -1.40 19.87 4.73
CA SER A 157 -0.48 18.81 5.15
C SER A 157 -0.45 17.66 4.14
N ALA A 158 -1.61 17.23 3.63
CA ALA A 158 -1.70 16.19 2.60
C ALA A 158 -1.08 16.65 1.28
N ASN A 159 -1.12 17.95 0.94
CA ASN A 159 -0.41 18.50 -0.22
C ASN A 159 1.10 18.26 -0.12
N ILE A 160 1.72 18.35 1.06
CA ILE A 160 3.14 17.99 1.22
C ILE A 160 3.34 16.50 0.95
N GLY A 161 2.51 15.64 1.54
CA GLY A 161 2.58 14.19 1.33
C GLY A 161 2.47 13.79 -0.15
N VAL A 162 1.46 14.31 -0.86
CA VAL A 162 1.28 14.01 -2.28
C VAL A 162 2.35 14.66 -3.18
N ALA A 163 3.05 15.72 -2.71
CA ALA A 163 4.23 16.28 -3.39
C ALA A 163 5.41 15.31 -3.35
N VAL A 164 5.70 14.77 -2.16
CA VAL A 164 6.78 13.78 -1.98
C VAL A 164 6.47 12.52 -2.79
N MET A 165 5.21 12.05 -2.76
CA MET A 165 4.78 10.90 -3.55
C MET A 165 4.95 11.10 -5.06
N ARG A 166 4.80 12.33 -5.56
CA ARG A 166 5.05 12.63 -6.98
C ARG A 166 6.49 12.33 -7.40
N VAL A 167 7.46 12.56 -6.51
CA VAL A 167 8.89 12.41 -6.82
C VAL A 167 9.40 10.99 -6.50
N ALA A 168 8.97 10.43 -5.37
CA ALA A 168 9.52 9.17 -4.85
C ALA A 168 8.57 7.98 -4.93
N GLY A 169 7.28 8.22 -5.22
CA GLY A 169 6.20 7.24 -5.09
C GLY A 169 6.39 6.01 -5.96
N ALA A 170 6.72 6.18 -7.25
CA ALA A 170 6.89 5.05 -8.17
C ALA A 170 8.01 4.09 -7.71
N ARG A 171 9.16 4.65 -7.30
CA ARG A 171 10.28 3.85 -6.76
C ARG A 171 9.90 3.18 -5.45
N PHE A 172 9.23 3.90 -4.56
CA PHE A 172 8.77 3.37 -3.28
C PHE A 172 7.84 2.17 -3.49
N PHE A 173 6.78 2.32 -4.28
CA PHE A 173 5.79 1.27 -4.52
C PHE A 173 6.39 0.06 -5.23
N ARG A 174 7.24 0.26 -6.25
CA ARG A 174 7.98 -0.83 -6.90
C ARG A 174 8.73 -1.70 -5.90
N VAL A 175 9.49 -1.08 -4.99
CA VAL A 175 10.28 -1.81 -3.98
C VAL A 175 9.38 -2.47 -2.94
N TYR A 176 8.34 -1.77 -2.50
CA TYR A 176 7.43 -2.24 -1.47
C TYR A 176 6.61 -3.45 -1.95
N TYR A 177 5.92 -3.32 -3.09
CA TYR A 177 5.11 -4.38 -3.66
C TYR A 177 5.94 -5.61 -3.98
N ARG A 178 7.06 -5.47 -4.71
CA ARG A 178 7.92 -6.62 -5.03
C ARG A 178 8.31 -7.42 -3.79
N ARG A 179 8.69 -6.73 -2.71
CA ARG A 179 9.05 -7.40 -1.45
C ARG A 179 7.88 -8.15 -0.80
N VAL A 180 6.67 -7.61 -0.88
CA VAL A 180 5.47 -8.29 -0.36
C VAL A 180 5.15 -9.51 -1.23
N LEU A 181 5.09 -9.32 -2.55
CA LEU A 181 4.68 -10.33 -3.52
C LEU A 181 5.67 -11.50 -3.61
N ASP A 182 6.98 -11.25 -3.67
CA ASP A 182 8.01 -12.31 -3.62
C ASP A 182 7.96 -13.09 -2.29
N GLY A 183 7.51 -12.43 -1.21
CA GLY A 183 7.30 -13.08 0.09
C GLY A 183 6.15 -14.09 0.05
N VAL A 184 5.10 -13.81 -0.71
CA VAL A 184 3.96 -14.73 -0.91
C VAL A 184 4.36 -15.91 -1.76
N ALA A 185 5.08 -15.67 -2.87
CA ALA A 185 5.56 -16.74 -3.77
C ALA A 185 6.39 -17.80 -3.04
N THR A 186 7.16 -17.38 -2.04
CA THR A 186 8.02 -18.25 -1.22
C THR A 186 7.33 -18.87 -0.01
N GLY A 187 6.04 -18.56 0.23
CA GLY A 187 5.30 -19.02 1.41
C GLY A 187 5.77 -18.39 2.72
N THR A 188 6.51 -17.29 2.67
CA THR A 188 7.09 -16.63 3.85
C THR A 188 6.18 -15.56 4.46
N ARG A 189 5.00 -15.31 3.89
CA ARG A 189 4.03 -14.27 4.31
C ARG A 189 2.56 -14.65 4.20
#